data_AF-A0A355URG0-F1
#
_entry.id   AF-A0A355URG0-F1
#
_cell.length_a   1.000
_cell.length_b   1.000
_cell.length_c   1.000
_cell.angle_alpha   90.00
_cell.angle_beta   90.00
_cell.angle_gamma   90.00
#
_symmetry.space_group_name_H-M   'P 1'
#
loop_
_entity.id
_entity.type
_entity.pdbx_description
1 polymer ?
#
loop_
_entity_poly.entity_id
_entity_poly.type
_entity_poly.pdbx_seq_one_letter_code
_entity_poly.pdbx_strand_id
1 'polypeptide(L)' 'MLFILVRDKEKGRIVHQEILDPTDTIHEADDPFWEKVAERNRLLEGKYPEAEVIQAVSSSIEAFLNNHPEYGEIVGA' A
#
# COMPACT_ATOMS: atom_id res chain seq x y z
N MET A 1 -1.66 -11.34 0.31
CA MET A 1 -2.21 -10.04 0.72
C MET A 1 -1.62 -8.96 -0.16
N LEU A 2 -2.40 -7.95 -0.51
CA LEU A 2 -1.90 -6.73 -1.14
C LEU A 2 -1.71 -5.68 -0.05
N PHE A 3 -0.53 -5.08 0.00
CA PHE A 3 -0.23 -3.92 0.83
C PHE A 3 -0.24 -2.67 -0.04
N ILE A 4 -0.94 -1.63 0.40
CA ILE A 4 -0.80 -0.28 -0.13
C ILE A 4 -0.01 0.52 0.91
N LEU A 5 1.17 0.97 0.54
CA LEU A 5 2.08 1.73 1.39
C LEU A 5 2.18 3.16 0.85
N VAL A 6 2.22 4.15 1.73
CA VAL A 6 2.50 5.54 1.37
C VAL A 6 3.85 5.93 1.94
N ARG A 7 4.78 6.29 1.06
CA ARG A 7 6.14 6.69 1.40
C ARG A 7 6.32 8.19 1.24
N ASP A 8 6.70 8.86 2.32
CA ASP A 8 7.15 10.26 2.26
C ASP A 8 8.52 10.29 1.58
N LYS A 9 8.62 10.91 0.39
CA LYS A 9 9.84 10.94 -0.43
C LYS A 9 10.94 11.79 0.20
N GLU A 10 10.59 12.87 0.90
CA GLU A 10 11.55 13.76 1.55
C GLU A 10 12.17 13.09 2.78
N LYS A 11 11.34 12.37 3.55
CA LYS A 11 11.77 11.69 4.78
C LYS A 11 12.26 10.27 4.54
N GLY A 12 12.04 9.72 3.35
CA GLY A 12 12.47 8.39 2.95
C GLY A 12 11.86 7.25 3.77
N ARG A 13 10.60 7.38 4.20
CA ARG A 13 9.96 6.45 5.15
C ARG A 13 8.48 6.23 4.88
N ILE A 14 7.96 5.07 5.29
CA ILE A 14 6.53 4.75 5.18
C ILE A 14 5.75 5.48 6.28
N VAL A 15 4.72 6.23 5.89
CA VAL A 15 3.88 7.07 6.77
C VAL A 15 2.42 6.62 6.84
N HIS A 16 2.02 5.69 5.97
CA HIS A 16 0.68 5.07 5.99
C HIS A 16 0.75 3.67 5.37
N GLN A 17 -0.06 2.76 5.89
CA GLN A 17 -0.17 1.39 5.38
C GLN A 17 -1.63 0.93 5.40
N GLU A 18 -2.07 0.25 4.34
CA GLU A 18 -3.34 -0.46 4.27
C GLU A 18 -3.10 -1.89 3.76
N ILE A 19 -3.88 -2.84 4.27
CA ILE A 19 -3.89 -4.23 3.80
C ILE A 19 -5.22 -4.46 3.11
N LEU A 20 -5.16 -4.97 1.88
CA LEU A 20 -6.31 -5.40 1.12
C LEU A 20 -6.17 -6.89 0.86
N ASP A 21 -7.15 -7.66 1.33
CA ASP A 21 -7.22 -9.08 1.04
C ASP A 21 -8.11 -9.31 -0.20
N PRO A 22 -7.58 -9.90 -1.29
CA PRO A 22 -8.40 -10.22 -2.46
C PRO A 22 -9.50 -11.24 -2.14
N THR A 23 -9.40 -11.97 -1.02
CA THR A 23 -10.44 -12.91 -0.60
C THR A 23 -11.68 -12.24 -0.02
N ASP A 24 -11.57 -11.00 0.51
CA ASP A 24 -12.71 -10.21 0.97
C ASP A 24 -13.64 -9.77 -0.17
N THR A 25 -13.17 -9.85 -1.42
CA THR A 25 -13.91 -9.47 -2.63
C THR A 25 -14.54 -10.62 -3.40
N ILE A 26 -14.36 -11.88 -2.96
CA ILE A 26 -14.80 -13.07 -3.70
C ILE A 26 -16.35 -13.19 -3.79
N HIS A 27 -17.12 -12.41 -3.02
CA HIS A 27 -18.58 -12.51 -2.99
C HIS A 27 -19.32 -11.72 -4.09
N GLU A 28 -18.64 -10.94 -4.92
CA GLU A 28 -19.29 -10.19 -6.00
C GLU A 28 -18.56 -10.43 -7.35
N ALA A 29 -19.33 -10.87 -8.34
CA ALA A 29 -18.85 -11.15 -9.69
C ALA A 29 -18.29 -9.87 -10.35
N ASP A 30 -17.24 -10.04 -11.17
CA ASP A 30 -16.57 -9.06 -12.03
C ASP A 30 -15.68 -8.00 -11.33
N ASP A 31 -14.40 -8.34 -11.12
CA ASP A 31 -13.25 -7.43 -10.91
C ASP A 31 -13.37 -6.26 -9.87
N PRO A 32 -14.13 -6.35 -8.76
CA PRO A 32 -14.26 -5.20 -7.83
C PRO A 32 -12.99 -4.91 -7.02
N PHE A 33 -12.05 -5.87 -6.95
CA PHE A 33 -10.84 -5.71 -6.15
C PHE A 33 -9.92 -4.62 -6.71
N TRP A 34 -9.62 -4.66 -8.00
CA TRP A 34 -8.70 -3.71 -8.62
C TRP A 34 -9.30 -2.31 -8.74
N GLU A 35 -10.63 -2.20 -8.88
CA GLU A 35 -11.33 -0.91 -8.79
C GLU A 35 -11.20 -0.29 -7.39
N LYS A 36 -11.40 -1.09 -6.33
CA LYS A 36 -11.17 -0.64 -4.94
C LYS A 36 -9.73 -0.23 -4.69
N VAL A 37 -8.76 -0.97 -5.24
CA VAL A 37 -7.33 -0.61 -5.17
C VAL A 37 -7.09 0.74 -5.86
N ALA A 38 -7.63 0.93 -7.07
CA ALA A 38 -7.48 2.18 -7.81
C ALA A 38 -8.13 3.37 -7.10
N GLU A 39 -9.33 3.19 -6.54
CA GLU A 39 -10.00 4.22 -5.73
C GLU A 39 -9.17 4.57 -4.50
N ARG A 40 -8.63 3.56 -3.79
CA ARG A 40 -7.76 3.81 -2.64
C ARG A 40 -6.49 4.56 -2.98
N ASN A 41 -5.85 4.22 -4.08
CA ASN A 41 -4.66 4.94 -4.53
C ASN A 41 -4.98 6.43 -4.75
N ARG A 42 -6.09 6.75 -5.45
CA ARG A 42 -6.50 8.14 -5.68
C ARG A 42 -6.74 8.92 -4.38
N LEU A 43 -7.38 8.29 -3.40
CA LEU A 43 -7.64 8.91 -2.09
C LEU A 43 -6.33 9.17 -1.32
N LEU A 44 -5.39 8.23 -1.37
CA LEU A 44 -4.09 8.37 -0.72
C LEU A 44 -3.22 9.41 -1.41
N GLU A 45 -3.20 9.44 -2.74
CA GLU A 45 -2.52 10.49 -3.52
C GLU A 45 -3.08 11.89 -3.18
N GLY A 46 -4.40 12.02 -3.03
CA GLY A 46 -5.02 13.28 -2.61
C GLY A 46 -4.69 13.69 -1.17
N LYS A 47 -4.58 12.71 -0.25
CA LYS A 47 -4.26 12.93 1.16
C LYS A 47 -2.77 13.18 1.39
N TYR A 48 -1.90 12.60 0.56
CA TYR A 48 -0.45 12.66 0.64
C TYR A 48 0.16 13.10 -0.71
N PRO A 49 -0.05 14.35 -1.14
CA PRO A 49 0.33 14.82 -2.48
C PRO A 49 1.83 14.76 -2.77
N GLU A 50 2.66 14.86 -1.74
CA GLU A 50 4.13 14.80 -1.84
C GLU A 50 4.69 13.37 -1.62
N ALA A 51 3.82 12.39 -1.40
CA ALA A 51 4.21 11.02 -1.12
C ALA A 51 4.08 10.11 -2.34
N GLU A 52 4.76 8.98 -2.28
CA GLU A 52 4.66 7.89 -3.25
C GLU A 52 3.70 6.82 -2.73
N VAL A 53 2.78 6.36 -3.57
CA VAL A 53 1.95 5.19 -3.27
C VAL A 53 2.59 3.95 -3.89
N ILE A 54 2.87 2.95 -3.05
CA ILE A 54 3.54 1.69 -3.42
C ILE A 54 2.57 0.55 -3.18
N GLN A 55 2.41 -0.32 -4.18
CA GLN A 55 1.64 -1.55 -4.07
C GLN A 55 2.61 -2.73 -3.96
N ALA A 56 2.49 -3.52 -2.89
CA ALA A 56 3.36 -4.65 -2.62
C ALA A 56 2.55 -5.92 -2.34
N VAL A 57 2.80 -6.98 -3.10
CA VAL A 57 2.27 -8.31 -2.82
C VAL A 57 3.32 -9.09 -2.06
N SER A 58 3.06 -9.36 -0.78
CA SER A 58 4.02 -10.05 0.09
C SER A 58 3.29 -10.88 1.17
N SER A 59 4.02 -11.74 1.86
CA SER A 59 3.57 -12.43 3.06
C SER A 59 3.55 -11.50 4.28
N SER A 60 4.47 -10.53 4.36
CA SER A 60 4.49 -9.47 5.36
C SER A 60 5.16 -8.20 4.83
N ILE A 61 4.88 -7.06 5.48
CA ILE A 61 5.52 -5.78 5.14
C ILE A 61 7.02 -5.82 5.50
N GLU A 62 7.39 -6.45 6.60
CA GLU A 62 8.79 -6.62 7.02
C GLU A 62 9.60 -7.39 5.97
N ALA A 63 9.04 -8.48 5.42
CA ALA A 63 9.69 -9.25 4.36
C ALA A 63 9.84 -8.42 3.08
N PHE A 64 8.86 -7.58 2.75
CA PHE A 64 8.95 -6.67 1.62
C PHE A 64 10.06 -5.63 1.83
N LEU A 65 10.08 -4.93 2.96
CA LEU A 65 11.06 -3.89 3.27
C LEU A 65 12.49 -4.44 3.39
N ASN A 66 12.66 -5.67 3.91
CA ASN A 66 13.96 -6.34 3.94
C ASN A 66 14.51 -6.63 2.53
N ASN A 67 13.63 -6.91 1.56
CA ASN A 67 14.03 -7.11 0.16
C ASN A 67 14.14 -5.79 -0.63
N HIS A 68 13.52 -4.72 -0.13
CA HIS A 68 13.47 -3.40 -0.74
C HIS A 68 13.84 -2.29 0.25
N PRO A 69 15.10 -2.24 0.73
CA PRO A 69 15.55 -1.26 1.71
C PRO A 69 15.45 0.19 1.22
N GLU A 70 15.35 0.42 -0.10
CA GLU A 70 15.13 1.74 -0.70
C GLU A 70 13.86 2.45 -0.22
N TYR A 71 12.85 1.68 0.20
CA TYR A 71 11.60 2.23 0.70
C TYR A 71 11.64 2.65 2.17
N GLY A 72 12.73 2.32 2.87
CA GLY A 72 12.99 2.73 4.25
C GLY A 72 12.20 1.92 5.29
N GLU A 73 11.97 2.52 6.45
CA GLU A 73 11.29 1.89 7.58
C GLU A 73 9.87 2.45 7.77
N ILE A 74 9.04 1.74 8.54
CA ILE A 74 7.68 2.16 8.93
C ILE A 74 7.77 3.01 10.20
N VAL A 75 7.17 4.20 10.19
CA VAL A 75 7.08 5.04 11.39
C VAL A 75 5.67 5.01 11.98
N GLY A 76 5.55 4.40 13.15
CA GLY A 76 4.29 4.28 13.90
C GLY A 76 3.58 2.95 13.64
N ALA A 77 3.94 1.94 14.43
CA ALA A 77 3.11 0.76 14.66
C ALA A 77 2.17 1.03 15.84
#